data_AF-A0A9E2PS49-F1
#
_entry.id   AF-A0A9E2PS49-F1
#
_cell.length_a   1.000
_cell.length_b   1.000
_cell.length_c   1.000
_cell.angle_alpha   90.00
_cell.angle_beta   90.00
_cell.angle_gamma   90.00
#
_symmetry.space_group_name_H-M   'P 1'
#
loop_
_entity.id
_entity.type
_entity.pdbx_description
1 polymer ?
#
loop_
_entity_poly.entity_id
_entity_poly.type
_entity_poly.pdbx_seq_one_letter_code
_entity_poly.pdbx_strand_id
1 'polypeptide(L)'
;GVDIALTKEMLVNSFFNNYDVAILIAGDEDYLGLVNEVKRYGTIVMGAFFTHGLSDNLFLAFDYFQTISKDILDSIVIDPLLMEASKEMESLRNG
;
A
#
# COMPACT_ATOMS: atom_id res chain seq x y z
N GLY A 1 -8.64 -9.37 -14.47
CA GLY A 1 -7.69 -8.30 -14.16
C GLY A 1 -8.00 -7.79 -12.79
N VAL A 2 -7.15 -8.13 -11.81
CA VAL A 2 -7.30 -7.70 -10.41
C VAL A 2 -7.18 -6.17 -10.31
N ASP A 3 -6.35 -5.57 -11.18
CA ASP A 3 -6.10 -4.13 -11.26
C ASP A 3 -7.36 -3.30 -11.57
N ILE A 4 -8.27 -3.83 -12.41
CA ILE A 4 -9.52 -3.17 -12.80
C ILE A 4 -10.50 -3.10 -11.62
N ALA A 5 -10.60 -4.18 -10.83
CA ALA A 5 -11.49 -4.22 -9.68
C ALA A 5 -11.02 -3.24 -8.59
N LEU A 6 -9.71 -3.25 -8.30
CA LEU A 6 -9.09 -2.31 -7.36
C LEU A 6 -9.32 -0.85 -7.78
N THR A 7 -9.03 -0.53 -9.04
CA THR A 7 -9.21 0.80 -9.61
C THR A 7 -10.65 1.29 -9.47
N LYS A 8 -11.61 0.41 -9.80
CA LYS A 8 -13.03 0.71 -9.70
C LYS A 8 -13.45 1.01 -8.27
N GLU A 9 -13.06 0.18 -7.31
CA GLU A 9 -13.47 0.36 -5.91
C GLU A 9 -12.90 1.64 -5.31
N MET A 10 -11.62 1.92 -5.53
CA MET A 10 -10.97 3.14 -5.04
C MET A 10 -11.66 4.39 -5.61
N LEU A 11 -11.95 4.40 -6.92
CA LEU A 11 -12.59 5.53 -7.59
C LEU A 11 -14.03 5.74 -7.13
N VAL A 12 -14.85 4.68 -7.09
CA VAL A 12 -16.26 4.79 -6.71
C VAL A 12 -16.41 5.26 -5.26
N ASN A 13 -15.58 4.74 -4.36
CA ASN A 13 -15.62 5.15 -2.96
C ASN A 13 -15.11 6.59 -2.74
N SER A 14 -14.15 7.05 -3.56
CA SER A 14 -13.73 8.46 -3.57
C SER A 14 -14.88 9.36 -4.05
N PHE A 15 -15.54 8.99 -5.15
CA PHE A 15 -16.70 9.73 -5.67
C PHE A 15 -17.82 9.89 -4.64
N PHE A 16 -18.08 8.86 -3.83
CA PHE A 16 -19.08 8.92 -2.76
C PHE A 16 -18.58 9.56 -1.46
N ASN A 17 -17.34 10.04 -1.39
CA ASN A 17 -16.69 10.55 -0.18
C ASN A 17 -16.74 9.56 1.00
N ASN A 18 -16.54 8.27 0.72
CA ASN A 18 -16.54 7.23 1.75
C ASN A 18 -15.24 7.19 2.57
N TYR A 19 -14.22 7.92 2.14
CA TYR A 19 -12.94 8.04 2.83
C TYR A 19 -12.24 9.35 2.45
N ASP A 20 -11.41 9.87 3.35
CA ASP A 20 -10.65 11.11 3.14
C ASP A 20 -9.28 10.85 2.50
N VAL A 21 -8.68 9.69 2.78
CA VAL A 21 -7.34 9.30 2.35
C VAL A 21 -7.34 7.93 1.68
N ALA A 22 -6.86 7.85 0.44
CA ALA A 22 -6.51 6.58 -0.22
C ALA A 22 -5.03 6.29 -0.07
N ILE A 23 -4.70 5.02 0.20
CA ILE A 23 -3.33 4.52 0.14
C ILE A 23 -3.23 3.53 -1.02
N LEU A 24 -2.46 3.89 -2.04
CA LEU A 24 -2.20 3.04 -3.20
C LEU A 24 -0.82 2.40 -3.08
N ILE A 25 -0.79 1.08 -2.98
CA ILE A 25 0.45 0.30 -2.99
C ILE A 25 0.73 -0.17 -4.42
N ALA A 26 1.40 0.65 -5.21
CA ALA A 26 1.74 0.34 -6.61
C ALA A 26 2.90 1.21 -7.12
N GLY A 27 3.64 0.68 -8.09
CA GLY A 27 4.69 1.42 -8.81
C GLY A 27 4.40 1.65 -10.31
N ASP A 28 3.38 0.98 -10.85
CA ASP A 28 3.09 0.96 -12.28
C ASP A 28 2.37 2.23 -12.76
N GLU A 29 2.84 2.81 -13.87
CA GLU A 29 2.28 4.02 -14.47
C GLU A 29 0.82 3.89 -14.89
N ASP A 30 0.32 2.67 -15.10
CA ASP A 30 -1.09 2.39 -15.41
C ASP A 30 -2.07 2.95 -14.36
N TYR A 31 -1.59 3.19 -13.12
CA TYR A 31 -2.39 3.78 -12.05
C TYR A 31 -2.44 5.32 -12.07
N LEU A 32 -1.66 6.00 -12.92
CA LEU A 32 -1.61 7.46 -12.98
C LEU A 32 -3.00 8.07 -13.23
N GLY A 33 -3.78 7.47 -14.12
CA GLY A 33 -5.15 7.91 -14.41
C GLY A 33 -6.06 7.82 -13.19
N LEU A 34 -5.94 6.74 -12.41
CA LEU A 34 -6.71 6.54 -11.18
C LEU A 34 -6.37 7.59 -10.13
N VAL A 35 -5.08 7.82 -9.87
CA VAL A 35 -4.61 8.79 -8.87
C VAL A 35 -5.16 10.18 -9.18
N ASN A 36 -5.02 10.62 -10.44
CA ASN A 36 -5.50 11.92 -10.86
C ASN A 36 -7.03 12.05 -10.70
N GLU A 37 -7.79 11.02 -11.07
CA GLU A 37 -9.25 11.08 -11.00
C GLU A 37 -9.76 11.07 -9.55
N VAL A 38 -9.17 10.26 -8.67
CA VAL A 38 -9.49 10.24 -7.23
C VAL A 38 -9.21 11.60 -6.59
N LYS A 39 -8.06 12.21 -6.90
CA LYS A 39 -7.72 13.54 -6.38
C LYS A 39 -8.70 14.62 -6.83
N ARG A 40 -9.25 14.50 -8.04
CA ARG A 40 -10.27 15.45 -8.55
C ARG A 40 -11.55 15.45 -7.71
N TYR A 41 -11.84 14.38 -6.98
CA TYR A 41 -12.97 14.33 -6.03
C TYR A 41 -12.63 14.86 -4.63
N GLY A 42 -11.40 15.35 -4.40
CA GLY A 42 -10.98 15.96 -3.14
C GLY A 42 -10.34 14.99 -2.16
N THR A 43 -10.23 13.72 -2.53
CA THR A 43 -9.54 12.69 -1.75
C THR A 43 -8.02 12.88 -1.81
N ILE A 44 -7.35 12.77 -0.66
CA ILE A 44 -5.87 12.76 -0.58
C ILE A 44 -5.37 11.38 -1.00
N VAL A 45 -4.38 11.32 -1.90
CA VAL A 45 -3.81 10.04 -2.35
C VAL A 45 -2.36 9.89 -1.89
N MET A 46 -2.12 8.89 -1.05
CA MET A 46 -0.80 8.47 -0.60
C MET A 46 -0.31 7.28 -1.43
N GLY A 47 0.93 7.35 -1.92
CA GLY A 47 1.59 6.25 -2.61
C GLY A 47 2.50 5.44 -1.68
N ALA A 48 2.52 4.12 -1.82
CA ALA A 48 3.56 3.29 -1.23
C ALA A 48 4.13 2.32 -2.26
N PHE A 49 5.46 2.25 -2.37
CA PHE A 49 6.11 1.50 -3.45
C PHE A 49 7.48 0.99 -3.01
N PHE A 50 7.96 -0.06 -3.68
CA PHE A 50 9.34 -0.53 -3.50
C PHE A 50 10.33 0.43 -4.16
N THR A 51 11.57 0.47 -3.68
CA THR A 51 12.65 1.35 -4.19
C THR A 51 12.92 1.21 -5.69
N HIS A 52 12.51 0.09 -6.28
CA HIS A 52 12.63 -0.17 -7.71
C HIS A 52 11.24 -0.45 -8.28
N GLY A 53 10.92 0.19 -9.41
CA GLY A 53 9.67 -0.05 -10.14
C GLY A 53 8.60 1.03 -10.01
N LEU A 54 8.96 2.26 -9.63
CA LEU A 54 8.06 3.41 -9.67
C LEU A 54 8.30 4.27 -10.93
N SER A 55 7.24 4.58 -11.67
CA SER A 55 7.28 5.59 -12.72
C SER A 55 7.35 7.01 -12.14
N ASP A 56 8.22 7.86 -12.69
CA ASP A 56 8.38 9.27 -12.29
C ASP A 56 7.06 10.04 -12.37
N ASN A 57 6.21 9.75 -13.35
CA ASN A 57 4.93 10.43 -13.52
C ASN A 57 3.94 10.03 -12.41
N LEU A 58 3.91 8.75 -12.03
CA LEU A 58 3.07 8.29 -10.94
C LEU A 58 3.55 8.86 -9.60
N PHE A 59 4.87 8.92 -9.39
CA PHE A 59 5.46 9.53 -8.20
C PHE A 59 4.99 10.97 -8.00
N LEU A 60 5.05 11.78 -9.07
CA LEU A 60 4.66 13.18 -9.04
C LEU A 60 3.15 13.39 -8.85
N ALA A 61 2.33 12.37 -9.13
CA ALA A 61 0.88 12.46 -9.00
C ALA A 61 0.39 12.29 -7.55
N PHE A 62 1.15 11.60 -6.70
CA PHE A 62 0.78 11.41 -5.29
C PHE A 62 0.88 12.70 -4.47
N ASP A 63 0.04 12.84 -3.44
CA ASP A 63 0.13 13.93 -2.48
C ASP A 63 1.21 13.68 -1.43
N TYR A 64 1.33 12.43 -1.00
CA TYR A 64 2.37 11.94 -0.10
C TYR A 64 2.84 10.57 -0.55
N PHE A 65 4.05 10.17 -0.19
CA PHE A 65 4.53 8.84 -0.50
C PHE A 65 5.45 8.28 0.58
N GLN A 66 5.51 6.95 0.64
CA GLN A 66 6.44 6.21 1.48
C GLN A 66 7.05 5.04 0.71
N THR A 67 8.37 4.97 0.71
CA THR A 67 9.05 3.78 0.17
C THR A 67 8.91 2.62 1.14
N ILE A 68 8.51 1.46 0.63
CA ILE A 68 8.45 0.19 1.35
C ILE A 68 9.87 -0.37 1.41
N SER A 69 10.52 -0.20 2.56
CA SER A 69 11.83 -0.76 2.84
C SER A 69 11.73 -2.21 3.32
N LYS A 70 12.87 -2.90 3.29
CA LYS A 70 13.00 -4.23 3.90
C LYS A 70 12.63 -4.22 5.38
N ASP A 71 12.96 -3.15 6.11
CA ASP A 71 12.63 -3.05 7.54
C ASP A 71 11.11 -3.03 7.78
N ILE A 72 10.35 -2.34 6.91
CA ILE A 72 8.88 -2.33 6.99
C ILE A 72 8.35 -3.74 6.70
N LEU A 73 8.86 -4.42 5.67
CA LEU A 73 8.46 -5.80 5.38
C LEU A 73 8.80 -6.76 6.52
N ASP A 74 10.00 -6.64 7.08
CA ASP A 74 10.47 -7.47 8.17
C ASP A 74 9.56 -7.28 9.40
N SER A 75 9.17 -6.04 9.72
CA SER A 75 8.26 -5.75 10.83
C SER A 75 6.84 -6.32 10.67
N ILE A 76 6.37 -6.49 9.43
CA ILE A 76 5.02 -6.98 9.14
C ILE A 76 5.00 -8.51 8.99
N VAL A 77 6.08 -9.12 8.51
CA VAL A 77 6.11 -10.54 8.12
C VAL A 77 7.09 -11.35 8.95
N ILE A 78 8.34 -10.89 9.06
CA ILE A 78 9.43 -11.67 9.66
C ILE A 78 9.39 -11.60 11.19
N ASP A 79 9.25 -10.41 11.76
CA ASP A 79 9.23 -10.22 13.22
C ASP A 79 8.06 -10.98 13.88
N PRO A 80 6.82 -10.94 13.34
CA PRO A 80 5.73 -11.74 13.88
C PRO A 80 6.00 -13.25 13.79
N LEU A 81 6.55 -13.72 12.67
CA LEU A 81 6.86 -15.13 12.47
C LEU A 81 7.96 -15.62 13.43
N LEU A 82 9.01 -14.82 13.63
CA LEU A 82 10.07 -15.12 14.59
C LEU A 82 9.54 -15.12 16.03
N MET A 83 8.60 -14.24 16.34
CA MET A 83 7.95 -14.18 17.64
C MET A 83 7.07 -15.41 17.91
N GLU A 84 6.35 -15.92 16.91
CA GLU A 84 5.59 -17.17 17.00
C GLU A 84 6.48 -18.39 17.18
N ALA A 85 7.51 -18.54 16.34
CA ALA A 85 8.47 -19.64 16.45
C ALA A 85 9.19 -19.66 17.81
N SER A 86 9.52 -18.48 18.35
CA SER A 86 10.13 -18.36 19.68
C SER A 86 9.19 -18.83 20.79
N LYS A 87 7.90 -18.48 20.72
CA LYS A 87 6.88 -18.94 21.68
C LYS A 87 6.71 -20.46 21.66
N GLU A 88 6.71 -21.08 20.48
CA GLU A 88 6.61 -22.54 20.35
C GLU A 88 7.81 -23.23 20.98
N MET A 89 9.03 -22.77 20.69
CA MET A 89 10.26 -23.31 21.26
C MET A 89 10.33 -23.17 22.79
N GLU A 90 9.84 -22.06 23.34
CA GLU A 90 9.73 -21.89 24.79
C GLU A 90 8.69 -22.82 25.43
N SER A 91 7.57 -23.07 24.75
CA SER A 91 6.55 -23.99 25.24
C SER A 91 7.05 -25.44 25.28
N LEU A 92 7.85 -25.86 24.29
CA LEU A 92 8.50 -27.18 24.25
C LEU A 92 9.61 -27.32 25.30
N ARG A 93 10.26 -26.23 25.70
CA ARG A 93 11.31 -26.25 26.73
C ARG A 93 10.74 -26.29 28.15
N ASN A 94 9.53 -25.76 28.34
CA ASN A 94 8.90 -25.60 29.66
C ASN A 94 7.83 -26.66 29.97
N GLY A 95 7.58 -27.62 29.06
CA GLY A 95 6.70 -28.79 29.24
C GLY A 95 7.50 -30.07 29.45
#